data_AF-A0A009PAD4-F1
#
_entry.id   AF-A0A009PAD4-F1
#
_cell.length_a   1.000
_cell.length_b   1.000
_cell.length_c   1.000
_cell.angle_alpha   90.00
_cell.angle_beta   90.00
_cell.angle_gamma   90.00
#
_symmetry.space_group_name_H-M   'P 1'
#
loop_
_entity.id
_entity.type
_entity.pdbx_description
1 polymer ?
#
loop_
_entity_poly.entity_id
_entity_poly.type
_entity_poly.pdbx_seq_one_letter_code
_entity_poly.pdbx_strand_id
1 'polypeptide(L)'
;MGANAPSQIIVPQAYTAKTLKLENESIEIKGKKELTYLWVPSAKAVVGGIPVSSGIHLWMADTPKTKDRVEVIQSLESIKALQPKIVVPAHMVEGAPQGLDAVNFSINYLNSYEKAAKATKNATELSKLMQKQYPTLQSVDSLELGAKVVKGEMQWP
;
A
#
# COMPACT_ATOMS: atom_id res chain seq x y z
N MET A 1 -24.67 -20.36 -15.78
CA MET A 1 -23.82 -20.55 -14.59
C MET A 1 -24.04 -21.95 -14.05
N GLY A 2 -23.05 -22.58 -13.43
CA GLY A 2 -23.14 -23.97 -12.94
C GLY A 2 -23.85 -24.09 -11.59
N ALA A 3 -23.83 -25.30 -11.00
CA ALA A 3 -24.52 -25.64 -9.76
C ALA A 3 -24.15 -24.78 -8.53
N ASN A 4 -22.99 -24.12 -8.54
CA ASN A 4 -22.50 -23.25 -7.46
C ASN A 4 -22.78 -21.76 -7.70
N ALA A 5 -23.66 -21.42 -8.65
CA ALA A 5 -24.05 -20.03 -8.86
C ALA A 5 -24.79 -19.50 -7.62
N PRO A 6 -24.53 -18.25 -7.18
CA PRO A 6 -25.33 -17.62 -6.15
C PRO A 6 -26.82 -17.63 -6.56
N SER A 7 -27.70 -18.08 -5.67
CA SER A 7 -29.15 -18.05 -5.88
C SER A 7 -29.76 -16.66 -5.67
N GLN A 8 -29.01 -15.76 -5.05
CA GLN A 8 -29.42 -14.39 -4.73
C GLN A 8 -28.27 -13.43 -4.98
N ILE A 9 -28.60 -12.25 -5.51
CA ILE A 9 -27.71 -11.11 -5.57
C ILE A 9 -27.88 -10.31 -4.29
N ILE A 10 -26.80 -10.17 -3.53
CA ILE A 10 -26.75 -9.28 -2.36
C ILE A 10 -25.95 -8.05 -2.78
N VAL A 11 -26.58 -6.88 -2.74
CA VAL A 11 -25.92 -5.60 -3.03
C VAL A 11 -25.40 -5.02 -1.71
N PRO A 12 -24.06 -4.85 -1.53
CA PRO A 12 -23.52 -4.25 -0.32
C PRO A 12 -23.96 -2.80 -0.15
N GLN A 13 -24.23 -2.39 1.08
CA GLN A 13 -24.43 -0.98 1.43
C GLN A 13 -23.12 -0.39 1.94
N ALA A 14 -22.90 0.89 1.64
CA ALA A 14 -21.73 1.61 2.12
C ALA A 14 -21.72 1.65 3.66
N TYR A 15 -20.64 1.18 4.25
CA TYR A 15 -20.43 1.23 5.69
C TYR A 15 -19.77 2.56 6.07
N THR A 16 -20.44 3.37 6.88
CA THR A 16 -20.00 4.75 7.20
C THR A 16 -19.55 4.94 8.64
N ALA A 17 -19.75 3.93 9.50
CA ALA A 17 -19.28 3.99 10.88
C ALA A 17 -17.76 3.88 10.96
N LYS A 18 -17.17 4.41 12.04
CA LYS A 18 -15.72 4.41 12.27
C LYS A 18 -15.20 3.16 13.00
N THR A 19 -16.09 2.26 13.38
CA THR A 19 -15.76 1.09 14.19
C THR A 19 -16.61 -0.09 13.75
N LEU A 20 -15.97 -1.19 13.41
CA LEU A 20 -16.62 -2.49 13.26
C LEU A 20 -16.66 -3.18 14.63
N LYS A 21 -17.76 -3.88 14.90
CA LYS A 21 -17.88 -4.78 16.05
C LYS A 21 -17.85 -6.21 15.55
N LEU A 22 -16.96 -7.02 16.12
CA LEU A 22 -16.90 -8.45 15.89
C LEU A 22 -16.90 -9.11 17.26
N GLU A 23 -18.06 -9.65 17.66
CA GLU A 23 -18.28 -10.16 19.01
C GLU A 23 -17.92 -9.10 20.07
N ASN A 24 -16.95 -9.40 20.95
CA ASN A 24 -16.47 -8.50 22.00
C ASN A 24 -15.34 -7.57 21.52
N GLU A 25 -14.89 -7.71 20.27
CA GLU A 25 -13.81 -6.93 19.70
C GLU A 25 -14.29 -5.63 19.06
N SER A 26 -13.49 -4.59 19.24
CA SER A 26 -13.71 -3.28 18.64
C SER A 26 -12.62 -3.02 17.62
N ILE A 27 -12.98 -2.92 16.34
CA ILE A 27 -12.04 -2.72 15.25
C ILE A 27 -12.25 -1.31 14.70
N GLU A 28 -11.27 -0.43 14.88
CA GLU A 28 -11.34 0.94 14.39
C GLU A 28 -10.98 1.01 12.90
N ILE A 29 -11.81 1.71 12.13
CA ILE A 29 -11.54 2.06 10.74
C ILE A 29 -10.82 3.42 10.74
N LYS A 30 -9.57 3.44 10.29
CA LYS A 30 -8.71 4.63 10.23
C LYS A 30 -8.28 4.92 8.79
N GLY A 31 -7.79 6.12 8.54
CA GLY A 31 -7.36 6.56 7.21
C GLY A 31 -8.48 7.23 6.42
N LYS A 32 -8.28 7.33 5.10
CA LYS A 32 -9.21 8.00 4.17
C LYS A 32 -9.19 7.32 2.80
N LYS A 33 -10.35 7.16 2.17
CA LYS A 33 -10.49 6.59 0.81
C LYS A 33 -9.74 5.25 0.71
N GLU A 34 -8.91 5.08 -0.32
CA GLU A 34 -8.12 3.86 -0.58
C GLU A 34 -6.98 3.62 0.44
N LEU A 35 -6.67 4.61 1.28
CA LEU A 35 -5.66 4.49 2.36
C LEU A 35 -6.31 4.13 3.70
N THR A 36 -7.49 3.53 3.66
CA THR A 36 -8.18 3.02 4.84
C THR A 36 -7.51 1.75 5.35
N TYR A 37 -7.33 1.64 6.67
CA TYR A 37 -6.81 0.46 7.34
C TYR A 37 -7.55 0.21 8.65
N LEU A 38 -7.47 -1.02 9.15
CA LEU A 38 -8.12 -1.42 10.40
C LEU A 38 -7.12 -1.45 11.54
N TRP A 39 -7.50 -0.89 12.67
CA TRP A 39 -6.76 -0.95 13.93
C TRP A 39 -7.55 -1.78 14.93
N VAL A 40 -6.92 -2.85 15.45
CA VAL A 40 -7.48 -3.73 16.48
C VAL A 40 -6.73 -3.45 17.78
N PRO A 41 -7.27 -2.61 18.70
CA PRO A 41 -6.53 -2.14 19.87
C PRO A 41 -6.13 -3.25 20.84
N SER A 42 -7.04 -4.22 21.05
CA SER A 42 -6.83 -5.38 21.94
C SER A 42 -5.60 -6.21 21.53
N ALA A 43 -5.43 -6.44 20.23
CA ALA A 43 -4.30 -7.15 19.65
C ALA A 43 -3.08 -6.26 19.37
N LYS A 44 -3.24 -4.93 19.46
CA LYS A 44 -2.31 -3.94 18.91
C LYS A 44 -1.90 -4.25 17.46
N ALA A 45 -2.90 -4.59 16.65
CA ALA A 45 -2.69 -5.04 15.27
C ALA A 45 -3.24 -4.03 14.26
N VAL A 46 -2.44 -3.69 13.26
CA VAL A 46 -2.91 -3.03 12.03
C VAL A 46 -3.07 -4.08 10.95
N VAL A 47 -4.26 -4.16 10.38
CA VAL A 47 -4.60 -5.12 9.33
C VAL A 47 -5.36 -4.42 8.20
N GLY A 48 -5.19 -4.95 7.00
CA GLY A 48 -5.75 -4.34 5.80
C GLY A 48 -5.10 -2.99 5.47
N GLY A 49 -5.51 -2.45 4.32
CA GLY A 49 -4.99 -1.21 3.78
C GLY A 49 -3.79 -1.42 2.86
N ILE A 50 -3.88 -0.83 1.68
CA ILE A 50 -2.88 -0.88 0.61
C ILE A 50 -1.48 -0.33 0.99
N PRO A 51 -1.30 0.68 1.88
CA PRO A 51 -0.04 1.40 1.94
C PRO A 51 1.17 0.58 2.43
N VAL A 52 0.96 -0.52 3.15
CA VAL A 52 2.05 -1.35 3.69
C VAL A 52 2.39 -2.48 2.72
N SER A 53 3.61 -2.43 2.17
CA SER A 53 4.19 -3.50 1.35
C SER A 53 5.54 -3.97 1.91
N SER A 54 6.03 -5.14 1.50
CA SER A 54 7.34 -5.64 1.94
C SER A 54 8.03 -6.50 0.89
N GLY A 55 9.31 -6.22 0.60
CA GLY A 55 10.13 -7.03 -0.31
C GLY A 55 9.75 -6.95 -1.81
N ILE A 56 8.90 -5.99 -2.18
CA ILE A 56 8.51 -5.71 -3.58
C ILE A 56 8.71 -4.23 -3.91
N HIS A 57 8.83 -3.93 -5.20
CA HIS A 57 8.57 -2.58 -5.69
C HIS A 57 7.10 -2.22 -5.49
N LEU A 58 6.83 -1.09 -4.81
CA LEU A 58 5.46 -0.64 -4.54
C LEU A 58 4.72 -0.25 -5.83
N TRP A 59 3.41 -0.43 -5.83
CA TRP A 59 2.52 -0.07 -6.94
C TRP A 59 2.35 1.45 -7.06
N MET A 60 3.08 2.07 -7.98
CA MET A 60 3.13 3.54 -8.12
C MET A 60 2.10 4.11 -9.09
N ALA A 61 1.36 3.27 -9.83
CA ALA A 61 0.39 3.72 -10.82
C ALA A 61 -0.79 4.47 -10.16
N ASP A 62 -1.23 4.06 -8.97
CA ASP A 62 -2.28 4.75 -8.20
C ASP A 62 -1.78 6.00 -7.46
N THR A 63 -0.46 6.24 -7.44
CA THR A 63 0.18 7.39 -6.76
C THR A 63 1.13 8.17 -7.67
N PRO A 64 0.65 8.61 -8.86
CA PRO A 64 1.53 9.16 -9.88
C PRO A 64 2.09 10.54 -9.51
N LYS A 65 1.37 11.31 -8.68
CA LYS A 65 1.79 12.67 -8.28
C LYS A 65 2.54 12.65 -6.95
N THR A 66 3.43 13.61 -6.75
CA THR A 66 4.15 13.81 -5.47
C THR A 66 3.18 13.92 -4.29
N LYS A 67 2.06 14.63 -4.45
CA LYS A 67 1.04 14.77 -3.40
C LYS A 67 0.46 13.41 -2.98
N ASP A 68 0.20 12.52 -3.92
CA ASP A 68 -0.36 11.19 -3.64
C ASP A 68 0.62 10.36 -2.81
N ARG A 69 1.91 10.37 -3.19
CA ARG A 69 2.97 9.69 -2.43
C ARG A 69 3.13 10.24 -1.02
N VAL A 70 3.03 11.56 -0.84
CA VAL A 70 3.05 12.20 0.49
C VAL A 70 1.87 11.74 1.34
N GLU A 71 0.67 11.59 0.76
CA GLU A 71 -0.50 11.10 1.49
C GLU A 71 -0.36 9.63 1.93
N VAL A 72 0.30 8.79 1.13
CA VAL A 72 0.66 7.42 1.53
C VAL A 72 1.65 7.43 2.69
N ILE A 73 2.70 8.25 2.62
CA ILE A 73 3.68 8.39 3.71
C ILE A 73 2.99 8.85 5.01
N GLN A 74 2.08 9.83 4.95
CA GLN A 74 1.33 10.28 6.12
C GLN A 74 0.46 9.17 6.73
N SER A 75 -0.11 8.30 5.91
CA SER A 75 -0.89 7.15 6.36
C SER A 75 0.00 6.12 7.06
N LEU A 76 1.19 5.86 6.52
CA LEU A 76 2.20 4.98 7.12
C LEU A 76 2.74 5.54 8.46
N GLU A 77 2.98 6.84 8.55
CA GLU A 77 3.36 7.48 9.81
C GLU A 77 2.24 7.44 10.85
N SER A 78 0.97 7.53 10.42
CA SER A 78 -0.19 7.34 11.31
C SER A 78 -0.26 5.92 11.86
N ILE A 79 0.10 4.91 11.06
CA ILE A 79 0.24 3.51 11.51
C ILE A 79 1.35 3.40 12.56
N LYS A 80 2.53 3.99 12.32
CA LYS A 80 3.65 4.00 13.29
C LYS A 80 3.25 4.63 14.61
N ALA A 81 2.49 5.72 14.59
CA ALA A 81 2.03 6.42 15.78
C ALA A 81 1.13 5.58 16.70
N LEU A 82 0.48 4.53 16.18
CA LEU A 82 -0.31 3.58 16.99
C LEU A 82 0.56 2.62 17.82
N GLN A 83 1.88 2.58 17.57
CA GLN A 83 2.81 1.63 18.18
C GLN A 83 2.32 0.17 18.10
N PRO A 84 1.98 -0.31 16.89
CA PRO A 84 1.47 -1.66 16.72
C PRO A 84 2.51 -2.71 17.11
N LYS A 85 2.04 -3.82 17.69
CA LYS A 85 2.83 -5.04 17.83
C LYS A 85 2.80 -5.88 16.55
N ILE A 86 1.71 -5.78 15.79
CA ILE A 86 1.46 -6.54 14.57
C ILE A 86 1.07 -5.57 13.46
N VAL A 87 1.69 -5.70 12.29
CA VAL A 87 1.24 -5.06 11.06
C VAL A 87 1.29 -6.12 9.97
N VAL A 88 0.15 -6.36 9.32
CA VAL A 88 0.05 -7.31 8.20
C VAL A 88 0.18 -6.52 6.89
N PRO A 89 1.26 -6.70 6.11
CA PRO A 89 1.39 -6.04 4.81
C PRO A 89 0.29 -6.48 3.85
N ALA A 90 -0.21 -5.55 3.02
CA ALA A 90 -1.19 -5.88 1.98
C ALA A 90 -0.54 -6.68 0.84
N HIS A 91 0.73 -6.41 0.55
CA HIS A 91 1.50 -7.14 -0.46
C HIS A 91 2.90 -7.43 0.09
N MET A 92 3.31 -8.69 0.00
CA MET A 92 4.66 -9.08 0.40
C MET A 92 5.14 -10.30 -0.37
N VAL A 93 6.46 -10.44 -0.48
CA VAL A 93 7.06 -11.73 -0.83
C VAL A 93 7.15 -12.62 0.41
N GLU A 94 7.18 -13.92 0.19
CA GLU A 94 7.37 -14.89 1.26
C GLU A 94 8.67 -14.59 2.05
N GLY A 95 8.58 -14.64 3.38
CA GLY A 95 9.71 -14.37 4.27
C GLY A 95 10.12 -12.90 4.40
N ALA A 96 9.47 -11.95 3.72
CA ALA A 96 9.77 -10.54 3.89
C ALA A 96 9.41 -10.05 5.31
N PRO A 97 10.14 -9.05 5.85
CA PRO A 97 9.82 -8.47 7.15
C PRO A 97 8.37 -7.99 7.25
N GLN A 98 7.76 -8.18 8.41
CA GLN A 98 6.39 -7.74 8.73
C GLN A 98 6.44 -6.68 9.83
N GLY A 99 5.28 -6.25 10.34
CA GLY A 99 5.26 -5.30 11.45
C GLY A 99 5.77 -3.91 11.05
N LEU A 100 6.41 -3.22 12.01
CA LEU A 100 6.95 -1.88 11.78
C LEU A 100 8.09 -1.86 10.76
N ASP A 101 8.78 -2.97 10.53
CA ASP A 101 9.83 -3.04 9.52
C ASP A 101 9.26 -2.89 8.11
N ALA A 102 8.10 -3.51 7.82
CA ALA A 102 7.39 -3.33 6.55
C ALA A 102 6.91 -1.88 6.36
N VAL A 103 6.44 -1.24 7.44
CA VAL A 103 5.99 0.16 7.42
C VAL A 103 7.18 1.09 7.14
N ASN A 104 8.29 0.90 7.83
CA ASN A 104 9.52 1.67 7.62
C ASN A 104 10.10 1.44 6.22
N PHE A 105 10.10 0.20 5.73
CA PHE A 105 10.47 -0.12 4.35
C PHE A 105 9.61 0.67 3.35
N SER A 106 8.29 0.65 3.51
CA SER A 106 7.36 1.35 2.61
C SER A 106 7.62 2.88 2.60
N ILE A 107 7.84 3.49 3.77
CA ILE A 107 8.19 4.91 3.88
C ILE A 107 9.52 5.21 3.17
N ASN A 108 10.55 4.40 3.42
CA ASN A 108 11.87 4.59 2.84
C ASN A 108 11.86 4.41 1.31
N TYR A 109 11.10 3.44 0.82
CA TYR A 109 10.89 3.22 -0.60
C TYR A 109 10.24 4.44 -1.26
N LEU A 110 9.13 4.95 -0.71
CA LEU A 110 8.43 6.11 -1.27
C LEU A 110 9.30 7.37 -1.28
N ASN A 111 10.07 7.60 -0.22
CA ASN A 111 11.04 8.70 -0.17
C ASN A 111 12.14 8.57 -1.23
N SER A 112 12.62 7.35 -1.47
CA SER A 112 13.62 7.08 -2.51
C SER A 112 13.05 7.22 -3.90
N TYR A 113 11.85 6.71 -4.12
CA TYR A 113 11.12 6.81 -5.38
C TYR A 113 10.83 8.27 -5.74
N GLU A 114 10.43 9.11 -4.79
CA GLU A 114 10.23 10.54 -5.03
C GLU A 114 11.52 11.25 -5.47
N LYS A 115 12.67 10.92 -4.86
CA LYS A 115 13.97 11.44 -5.27
C LYS A 115 14.33 10.98 -6.68
N ALA A 116 14.17 9.69 -6.96
CA ALA A 116 14.43 9.11 -8.28
C ALA A 116 13.51 9.70 -9.37
N ALA A 117 12.22 9.90 -9.06
CA ALA A 117 11.25 10.47 -9.97
C ALA A 117 11.59 11.92 -10.34
N LYS A 118 12.17 12.69 -9.43
CA LYS A 118 12.67 14.06 -9.72
C LYS A 118 13.98 14.08 -10.50
N ALA A 119 14.84 13.08 -10.29
CA ALA A 119 16.17 13.04 -10.89
C ALA A 119 16.21 12.47 -12.32
N THR A 120 15.13 11.85 -12.78
CA THR A 120 15.07 11.12 -14.05
C THR A 120 14.14 11.79 -15.05
N LYS A 121 14.32 11.56 -16.34
CA LYS A 121 13.49 12.19 -17.39
C LYS A 121 12.33 11.32 -17.85
N ASN A 122 12.53 10.00 -17.91
CA ASN A 122 11.58 9.04 -18.47
C ASN A 122 11.44 7.81 -17.56
N ALA A 123 10.49 6.93 -17.92
CA ALA A 123 10.17 5.74 -17.12
C ALA A 123 11.33 4.76 -17.08
N THR A 124 12.03 4.59 -18.19
CA THR A 124 13.19 3.68 -18.29
C THR A 124 14.31 4.10 -17.32
N GLU A 125 14.63 5.40 -17.26
CA GLU A 125 15.61 5.94 -16.31
C GLU A 125 15.16 5.78 -14.86
N LEU A 126 13.88 6.05 -14.57
CA LEU A 126 13.30 5.87 -13.23
C LEU A 126 13.37 4.41 -12.77
N SER A 127 12.91 3.47 -13.59
CA SER A 127 12.94 2.04 -13.27
C SER A 127 14.37 1.55 -13.08
N LYS A 128 15.31 1.91 -13.96
CA LYS A 128 16.72 1.53 -13.81
C LYS A 128 17.33 2.06 -12.51
N LEU A 129 17.05 3.32 -12.16
CA LEU A 129 17.57 3.92 -10.93
C LEU A 129 17.00 3.20 -9.69
N MET A 130 15.70 2.90 -9.68
CA MET A 130 15.06 2.18 -8.58
C MET A 130 15.54 0.74 -8.45
N GLN A 131 15.71 0.01 -9.56
CA GLN A 131 16.30 -1.34 -9.54
C GLN A 131 17.74 -1.32 -9.04
N LYS A 132 18.54 -0.30 -9.40
CA LYS A 132 19.90 -0.15 -8.87
C LYS A 132 19.91 0.06 -7.36
N GLN A 133 18.97 0.86 -6.84
CA GLN A 133 18.89 1.14 -5.40
C GLN A 133 18.29 -0.04 -4.62
N TYR A 134 17.41 -0.82 -5.25
CA TYR A 134 16.67 -1.92 -4.65
C TYR A 134 16.77 -3.19 -5.51
N PRO A 135 17.98 -3.77 -5.68
CA PRO A 135 18.23 -4.83 -6.67
C PRO A 135 17.58 -6.18 -6.34
N THR A 136 17.14 -6.37 -5.10
CA THR A 136 16.57 -7.64 -4.63
C THR A 136 15.04 -7.61 -4.51
N LEU A 137 14.39 -6.47 -4.75
CA LEU A 137 12.94 -6.38 -4.68
C LEU A 137 12.31 -7.07 -5.89
N GLN A 138 11.24 -7.81 -5.63
CA GLN A 138 10.43 -8.43 -6.68
C GLN A 138 9.46 -7.42 -7.30
N SER A 139 8.61 -7.87 -8.22
CA SER A 139 7.60 -7.06 -8.91
C SER A 139 8.19 -5.94 -9.77
N VAL A 140 9.25 -6.26 -10.54
CA VAL A 140 9.90 -5.33 -11.47
C VAL A 140 8.89 -4.81 -12.51
N ASP A 141 7.99 -5.65 -13.01
CA ASP A 141 6.94 -5.23 -13.96
C ASP A 141 6.04 -4.13 -13.38
N SER A 142 5.71 -4.21 -12.07
CA SER A 142 4.96 -3.17 -11.36
C SER A 142 5.73 -1.85 -11.27
N LEU A 143 7.04 -1.92 -11.07
CA LEU A 143 7.91 -0.74 -11.12
C LEU A 143 7.91 -0.11 -12.52
N GLU A 144 8.03 -0.92 -13.57
CA GLU A 144 8.09 -0.43 -14.95
C GLU A 144 6.77 0.23 -15.37
N LEU A 145 5.63 -0.37 -15.04
CA LEU A 145 4.32 0.22 -15.30
C LEU A 145 4.12 1.50 -14.48
N GLY A 146 4.36 1.45 -13.17
CA GLY A 146 4.24 2.62 -12.31
C GLY A 146 5.13 3.78 -12.72
N ALA A 147 6.34 3.49 -13.23
CA ALA A 147 7.24 4.52 -13.75
C ALA A 147 6.67 5.20 -15.01
N LYS A 148 6.05 4.45 -15.93
CA LYS A 148 5.40 5.02 -17.12
C LYS A 148 4.28 5.98 -16.73
N VAL A 149 3.45 5.60 -15.77
CA VAL A 149 2.35 6.46 -15.29
C VAL A 149 2.90 7.71 -14.60
N VAL A 150 3.87 7.56 -13.68
CA VAL A 150 4.50 8.69 -12.97
C VAL A 150 5.16 9.68 -13.94
N LYS A 151 5.68 9.20 -15.07
CA LYS A 151 6.31 10.03 -16.11
C LYS A 151 5.36 10.55 -17.17
N GLY A 152 4.08 10.19 -17.11
CA GLY A 152 3.07 10.58 -18.09
C GLY A 152 3.22 9.88 -19.45
N GLU A 153 4.00 8.81 -19.52
CA GLU A 153 4.17 7.97 -20.72
C GLU A 153 3.02 6.96 -20.88
N MET A 154 2.19 6.81 -19.86
CA MET A 154 1.00 5.94 -19.83
C MET A 154 -0.09 6.59 -18.98
N GLN A 155 -1.34 6.47 -19.40
CA GLN A 155 -2.50 6.85 -18.57
C GLN A 155 -2.90 5.68 -17.68
N TRP A 156 -3.33 5.99 -16.46
CA TRP A 156 -3.83 5.04 -15.47
C TRP A 156 -4.78 5.74 -14.49
N PRO A 157 -5.87 5.09 -14.05
CA PRO A 157 -6.46 3.88 -14.63
C PRO A 157 -7.06 4.11 -16.03
#